data_AF-A0A7S1F8C1-F1
#
_entry.id   AF-A0A7S1F8C1-F1
#
_cell.length_a   1.000
_cell.length_b   1.000
_cell.length_c   1.000
_cell.angle_alpha   90.00
_cell.angle_beta   90.00
_cell.angle_gamma   90.00
#
_symmetry.space_group_name_H-M   'P 1'
#
loop_
_entity.id
_entity.type
_entity.pdbx_description
1 polymer ?
#
loop_
_entity_poly.entity_id
_entity_poly.type
_entity_poly.pdbx_seq_one_letter_code
_entity_poly.pdbx_strand_id
1 'polypeptide(L)'
;SRGTPSGHQAVFPGMADESLDADAGDLVLVVHQEEHPVFRRQGDDLLMEATVSLEEVLSGFETRVVHLDGGEVLVQASAQEILQSVKKGVEQNRAGETEWDVVPNCDCPDIDAVAQADTDDTDALKRACGELKHRGYNIGVFVVQGRLAYFKEASREEVIANTVVRRGCTMYVLTQERRHRMRLCVKGDGMPTFADPSTRGDLFCLLTVKLPHGPVEQWLSLPRASQAARGQRRSKL
;
A
#
# COMPACT_ATOMS: atom_id res chain seq x y z
N SER A 1 -6.91 8.42 26.00
CA SER A 1 -5.77 7.49 25.92
C SER A 1 -5.03 7.72 24.61
N ARG A 2 -3.69 7.80 24.64
CA ARG A 2 -2.87 7.89 23.41
C ARG A 2 -2.73 6.50 22.80
N GLY A 3 -2.65 6.41 21.47
CA GLY A 3 -2.43 5.14 20.77
C GLY A 3 -3.64 4.23 20.61
N THR A 4 -4.82 4.62 21.11
CA THR A 4 -6.04 3.79 20.97
C THR A 4 -6.37 3.51 19.50
N PRO A 5 -6.52 2.24 19.09
CA PRO A 5 -6.87 1.90 17.72
C PRO A 5 -8.35 2.17 17.44
N SER A 6 -8.70 2.35 16.17
CA SER A 6 -10.10 2.37 15.73
C SER A 6 -10.77 1.03 16.07
N GLY A 7 -12.03 1.07 16.46
CA GLY A 7 -12.82 -0.08 16.93
C GLY A 7 -12.63 -0.43 18.40
N HIS A 8 -11.71 0.24 19.13
CA HIS A 8 -11.59 0.05 20.57
C HIS A 8 -12.87 0.47 21.29
N GLN A 9 -13.31 -0.35 22.24
CA GLN A 9 -14.55 -0.14 23.00
C GLN A 9 -14.22 0.18 24.46
N ALA A 10 -14.73 1.31 24.95
CA ALA A 10 -14.71 1.67 26.36
C ALA A 10 -16.11 1.46 26.95
N VAL A 11 -16.21 0.53 27.90
CA VAL A 11 -17.47 0.19 28.57
C VAL A 11 -17.56 0.93 29.91
N PHE A 12 -18.67 1.63 30.13
CA PHE A 12 -18.98 2.36 31.35
C PHE A 12 -20.23 1.73 31.98
N PRO A 13 -20.06 0.86 32.99
CA PRO A 13 -21.17 0.13 33.56
C PRO A 13 -22.18 1.03 34.28
N GLY A 14 -23.47 0.76 34.10
CA GLY A 14 -24.54 1.51 34.77
C GLY A 14 -24.65 2.99 34.37
N MET A 15 -24.10 3.37 33.22
CA MET A 15 -24.09 4.75 32.71
C MET A 15 -25.01 4.95 31.50
N ALA A 16 -25.83 3.96 31.14
CA ALA A 16 -26.90 4.11 30.17
C ALA A 16 -28.17 4.67 30.83
N ASP A 17 -29.24 4.84 30.04
CA ASP A 17 -30.49 5.41 30.53
C ASP A 17 -31.13 4.55 31.65
N GLU A 18 -31.56 5.23 32.72
CA GLU A 18 -32.28 4.65 33.85
C GLU A 18 -33.79 4.62 33.60
N SER A 19 -34.46 3.61 34.13
CA SER A 19 -35.93 3.52 34.15
C SER A 19 -36.43 3.16 35.54
N LEU A 20 -37.69 3.49 35.87
CA LEU A 20 -38.26 3.27 37.21
C LEU A 20 -38.30 1.78 37.64
N ASP A 21 -38.27 0.85 36.67
CA ASP A 21 -38.44 -0.59 36.89
C ASP A 21 -37.15 -1.41 36.60
N ALA A 22 -36.03 -0.76 36.24
CA ALA A 22 -34.77 -1.44 35.93
C ALA A 22 -33.53 -0.59 36.19
N ASP A 23 -32.45 -1.25 36.63
CA ASP A 23 -31.13 -0.64 36.80
C ASP A 23 -30.59 -0.08 35.46
N ALA A 24 -29.75 0.94 35.53
CA ALA A 24 -29.07 1.51 34.38
C ALA A 24 -28.25 0.45 33.61
N GLY A 25 -28.37 0.44 32.29
CA GLY A 25 -27.52 -0.38 31.43
C GLY A 25 -26.09 0.17 31.28
N ASP A 26 -25.29 -0.46 30.42
CA ASP A 26 -23.91 -0.04 30.16
C ASP A 26 -23.81 0.91 28.96
N LEU A 27 -23.00 1.96 29.08
CA LEU A 27 -22.64 2.83 27.96
C LEU A 27 -21.36 2.30 27.30
N VAL A 28 -21.43 1.94 26.01
CA VAL A 28 -20.28 1.47 25.23
C VAL A 28 -19.87 2.54 24.21
N LEU A 29 -18.69 3.12 24.38
CA LEU A 29 -18.12 4.07 23.44
C LEU A 29 -17.14 3.35 22.50
N VAL A 30 -17.38 3.44 21.19
CA VAL A 30 -16.51 2.88 20.16
C VAL A 30 -15.69 3.98 19.52
N VAL A 31 -14.38 3.82 19.51
CA VAL A 31 -13.47 4.79 18.86
C VAL A 31 -13.51 4.60 17.35
N HIS A 32 -13.81 5.66 16.61
CA HIS A 32 -13.72 5.69 15.16
C HIS A 32 -12.62 6.66 14.73
N GLN A 33 -11.65 6.15 13.97
CA GLN A 33 -10.61 7.00 13.38
C GLN A 33 -11.11 7.61 12.08
N GLU A 34 -11.08 8.94 11.98
CA GLU A 34 -11.35 9.65 10.74
C GLU A 34 -10.14 9.64 9.80
N GLU A 35 -10.40 9.81 8.49
CA GLU A 35 -9.34 9.91 7.49
C GLU A 35 -8.56 11.22 7.67
N HIS A 36 -7.24 11.14 7.54
CA HIS A 36 -6.37 12.31 7.61
C HIS A 36 -5.76 12.60 6.23
N PRO A 37 -5.72 13.87 5.76
CA PRO A 37 -5.34 14.22 4.39
C PRO A 37 -3.91 13.84 4.01
N VAL A 38 -3.01 13.71 5.00
CA VAL A 38 -1.58 13.42 4.78
C VAL A 38 -1.17 12.03 5.26
N PHE A 39 -1.83 11.52 6.30
CA PHE A 39 -1.35 10.37 7.05
C PHE A 39 -2.40 9.28 7.07
N ARG A 40 -1.98 8.05 6.80
CA ARG A 40 -2.79 6.86 6.99
C ARG A 40 -2.16 6.02 8.08
N ARG A 41 -2.94 5.71 9.13
CA ARG A 41 -2.49 4.82 10.21
C ARG A 41 -2.52 3.37 9.75
N GLN A 42 -1.49 2.60 10.09
CA GLN A 42 -1.45 1.14 9.97
C GLN A 42 -0.87 0.55 11.25
N GLY A 43 -1.74 0.03 12.12
CA GLY A 43 -1.30 -0.38 13.46
C GLY A 43 -0.75 0.82 14.23
N ASP A 44 0.51 0.76 14.67
CA ASP A 44 1.19 1.87 15.33
C ASP A 44 2.04 2.72 14.38
N ASP A 45 2.08 2.36 13.09
CA ASP A 45 2.83 3.08 12.07
C ASP A 45 1.95 4.13 11.36
N LEU A 46 2.62 5.13 10.79
CA LEU A 46 2.01 6.12 9.91
C LEU A 46 2.55 5.96 8.50
N LEU A 47 1.69 6.10 7.51
CA LEU A 47 2.05 6.12 6.10
C LEU A 47 1.70 7.49 5.54
N MET A 48 2.60 8.03 4.71
CA MET A 48 2.35 9.22 3.91
C MET A 48 2.80 8.96 2.48
N GLU A 49 2.20 9.64 1.52
CA GLU A 49 2.64 9.61 0.13
C GLU A 49 3.43 10.87 -0.21
N ALA A 50 4.50 10.72 -0.98
CA ALA A 50 5.23 11.85 -1.55
C ALA A 50 5.53 11.59 -3.02
N THR A 51 5.37 12.62 -3.84
CA THR A 51 5.80 12.57 -5.24
C THR A 51 7.21 13.12 -5.35
N VAL A 52 8.10 12.37 -6.00
CA VAL A 52 9.50 12.76 -6.24
C VAL A 52 9.77 12.84 -7.73
N SER A 53 10.53 13.83 -8.14
CA SER A 53 11.04 13.95 -9.49
C SER A 53 12.15 12.93 -9.76
N LEU A 54 12.40 12.66 -11.04
CA LEU A 54 13.53 11.84 -11.44
C LEU A 54 14.88 12.43 -10.97
N GLU A 55 15.00 13.76 -10.92
CA GLU A 55 16.21 14.43 -10.44
C GLU A 55 16.46 14.18 -8.95
N GLU A 56 15.44 14.29 -8.11
CA GLU A 56 15.54 13.99 -6.66
C GLU A 56 15.88 12.51 -6.43
N VAL A 57 15.35 11.60 -7.24
CA VAL A 57 15.72 10.17 -7.16
C VAL A 57 17.22 9.97 -7.44
N LEU A 58 17.81 10.75 -8.36
CA LEU A 58 19.20 10.60 -8.79
C LEU A 58 20.20 11.40 -7.94
N SER A 59 19.75 12.44 -7.25
CA SER A 59 20.60 13.36 -6.49
C SER A 59 20.39 13.30 -4.98
N GLY A 60 19.23 12.78 -4.52
CA GLY A 60 18.80 12.78 -3.14
C GLY A 60 17.48 13.53 -2.97
N PHE A 61 16.72 13.15 -1.96
CA PHE A 61 15.42 13.71 -1.63
C PHE A 61 15.44 14.22 -0.20
N GLU A 62 14.88 15.41 0.02
CA GLU A 62 14.67 16.00 1.34
C GLU A 62 13.34 16.76 1.34
N THR A 63 12.50 16.51 2.34
CA THR A 63 11.30 17.30 2.59
C THR A 63 11.00 17.41 4.08
N ARG A 64 10.36 18.52 4.46
CA ARG A 64 9.85 18.75 5.82
C ARG A 64 8.34 18.59 5.82
N VAL A 65 7.84 17.82 6.77
CA VAL A 65 6.41 17.54 6.92
C VAL A 65 5.96 17.93 8.31
N VAL A 66 4.83 18.63 8.39
CA VAL A 66 4.17 18.90 9.67
C VAL A 66 3.50 17.61 10.16
N HIS A 67 3.92 17.12 11.32
CA HIS A 67 3.40 15.91 11.95
C HIS A 67 2.07 16.17 12.64
N LEU A 68 1.44 15.10 13.17
CA LEU A 68 0.16 15.14 13.88
C LEU A 68 0.19 15.98 15.17
N ASP A 69 1.37 16.16 15.77
CA ASP A 69 1.55 17.00 16.96
C ASP A 69 1.90 18.47 16.62
N GLY A 70 1.96 18.81 15.32
CA GLY A 70 2.34 20.12 14.82
C GLY A 70 3.85 20.35 14.72
N GLY A 71 4.69 19.40 15.14
CA GLY A 71 6.14 19.44 14.95
C GLY A 71 6.55 19.18 13.49
N GLU A 72 7.79 19.54 13.13
CA GLU A 72 8.34 19.20 11.81
C GLU A 72 9.17 17.92 11.87
N VAL A 73 8.90 17.01 10.93
CA VAL A 73 9.72 15.81 10.69
C VAL A 73 10.47 15.97 9.36
N LEU A 74 11.77 15.69 9.40
CA LEU A 74 12.63 15.69 8.22
C LEU A 74 12.63 14.30 7.58
N VAL A 75 12.08 14.20 6.38
CA VAL A 75 12.16 13.00 5.55
C VAL A 75 13.27 13.21 4.53
N GLN A 76 14.35 12.45 4.63
CA GLN A 76 15.48 12.58 3.72
C GLN A 76 16.05 11.21 3.32
N ALA A 77 16.59 11.14 2.10
CA ALA A 77 17.31 9.98 1.61
C ALA A 77 18.33 10.36 0.54
N SER A 78 19.49 9.72 0.57
CA SER A 78 20.46 9.80 -0.51
C SER A 78 19.96 9.06 -1.76
N ALA A 79 20.47 9.45 -2.93
CA ALA A 79 20.19 8.74 -4.19
C ALA A 79 20.46 7.22 -4.09
N GLN A 80 21.49 6.81 -3.35
CA GLN A 80 21.80 5.40 -3.16
C GLN A 80 20.73 4.68 -2.35
N GLU A 81 20.23 5.27 -1.28
CA GLU A 81 19.16 4.70 -0.45
C GLU A 81 17.85 4.59 -1.22
N ILE A 82 17.50 5.63 -1.99
CA ILE A 82 16.32 5.63 -2.86
C ILE A 82 16.43 4.50 -3.89
N LEU A 83 17.55 4.42 -4.63
CA LEU A 83 17.76 3.37 -5.65
C LEU A 83 17.88 1.95 -5.04
N GLN A 84 18.44 1.80 -3.84
CA GLN A 84 18.48 0.51 -3.15
C GLN A 84 17.10 0.07 -2.66
N SER A 85 16.23 0.99 -2.26
CA SER A 85 14.84 0.66 -1.92
C SER A 85 14.11 0.05 -3.12
N VAL A 86 14.39 0.54 -4.33
CA VAL A 86 13.92 -0.07 -5.59
C VAL A 86 14.46 -1.48 -5.76
N LYS A 87 15.77 -1.69 -5.58
CA LYS A 87 16.42 -3.02 -5.78
C LYS A 87 15.94 -4.05 -4.77
N LYS A 88 15.84 -3.68 -3.48
CA LYS A 88 15.28 -4.56 -2.44
C LYS A 88 13.81 -4.87 -2.71
N GLY A 89 13.04 -3.90 -3.20
CA GLY A 89 11.69 -4.13 -3.71
C GLY A 89 11.68 -5.18 -4.83
N VAL A 90 12.59 -5.08 -5.80
CA VAL A 90 12.71 -6.05 -6.93
C VAL A 90 13.11 -7.45 -6.48
N GLU A 91 13.99 -7.59 -5.47
CA GLU A 91 14.40 -8.91 -4.96
C GLU A 91 13.35 -9.54 -4.03
N GLN A 92 12.69 -8.75 -3.20
CA GLN A 92 11.56 -9.20 -2.37
C GLN A 92 10.31 -9.53 -3.20
N ASN A 93 10.22 -9.03 -4.45
CA ASN A 93 9.19 -9.42 -5.41
C ASN A 93 9.32 -10.87 -5.94
N ARG A 94 10.38 -11.61 -5.58
CA ARG A 94 10.37 -13.07 -5.79
C ARG A 94 9.50 -13.82 -4.76
N ALA A 95 9.07 -13.14 -3.69
CA ALA A 95 8.28 -13.71 -2.59
C ALA A 95 7.16 -12.77 -2.11
N GLY A 96 6.76 -11.78 -2.92
CA GLY A 96 5.63 -10.89 -2.62
C GLY A 96 4.37 -11.43 -3.30
N GLU A 97 3.57 -12.20 -2.56
CA GLU A 97 2.27 -12.67 -3.02
C GLU A 97 1.39 -11.48 -3.45
N THR A 98 1.06 -11.44 -4.74
CA THR A 98 -0.03 -10.62 -5.27
C THR A 98 -1.29 -10.93 -4.46
N GLU A 99 -1.92 -9.91 -3.87
CA GLU A 99 -3.14 -10.07 -3.06
C GLU A 99 -4.38 -10.02 -3.97
N TRP A 100 -5.28 -10.98 -3.79
CA TRP A 100 -6.47 -11.18 -4.64
C TRP A 100 -7.72 -11.26 -3.77
N ASP A 101 -8.71 -10.43 -4.07
CA ASP A 101 -10.05 -10.60 -3.52
C ASP A 101 -10.75 -11.75 -4.22
N VAL A 102 -11.38 -12.61 -3.42
CA VAL A 102 -12.17 -13.73 -3.93
C VAL A 102 -13.64 -13.32 -3.93
N VAL A 103 -14.23 -13.23 -5.13
CA VAL A 103 -15.62 -12.87 -5.32
C VAL A 103 -16.37 -14.10 -5.85
N PRO A 104 -17.02 -14.88 -4.96
CA PRO A 104 -17.72 -16.10 -5.36
C PRO A 104 -19.03 -15.79 -6.07
N ASN A 105 -19.44 -16.69 -6.97
CA ASN A 105 -20.68 -16.59 -7.76
C ASN A 105 -20.78 -15.32 -8.59
N CYS A 106 -19.64 -14.83 -9.08
CA CYS A 106 -19.56 -13.64 -9.93
C CYS A 106 -18.69 -13.91 -11.17
N ASP A 107 -18.93 -13.12 -12.21
CA ASP A 107 -18.16 -13.07 -13.46
C ASP A 107 -18.17 -11.62 -14.00
N CYS A 108 -17.38 -11.34 -15.02
CA CYS A 108 -17.31 -10.06 -15.73
C CYS A 108 -17.29 -10.29 -17.26
N PRO A 109 -18.37 -10.84 -17.86
CA PRO A 109 -18.37 -11.35 -19.22
C PRO A 109 -18.08 -10.29 -20.29
N ASP A 110 -18.34 -9.02 -19.99
CA ASP A 110 -18.11 -7.89 -20.90
C ASP A 110 -16.62 -7.50 -21.00
N ILE A 111 -15.76 -8.07 -20.15
CA ILE A 111 -14.31 -7.93 -20.25
C ILE A 111 -13.75 -9.17 -20.94
N ASP A 112 -13.12 -8.97 -22.10
CA ASP A 112 -12.53 -10.03 -22.91
C ASP A 112 -11.36 -10.72 -22.20
N ALA A 113 -11.30 -12.05 -22.37
CA ALA A 113 -10.19 -12.84 -21.88
C ALA A 113 -9.00 -12.75 -22.83
N VAL A 114 -7.82 -12.42 -22.29
CA VAL A 114 -6.55 -12.37 -23.04
C VAL A 114 -5.84 -13.73 -23.02
N ALA A 115 -6.19 -14.61 -22.09
CA ALA A 115 -5.67 -15.97 -22.01
C ALA A 115 -6.65 -16.90 -21.29
N GLN A 116 -6.45 -18.22 -21.46
CA GLN A 116 -7.20 -19.27 -20.79
C GLN A 116 -6.25 -20.36 -20.27
N ALA A 117 -6.61 -21.02 -19.16
CA ALA A 117 -5.93 -22.21 -18.65
C ALA A 117 -6.95 -23.31 -18.26
N ASP A 118 -6.53 -24.58 -18.39
CA ASP A 118 -7.28 -25.75 -17.92
C ASP A 118 -6.72 -26.21 -16.56
N THR A 119 -6.97 -25.40 -15.55
CA THR A 119 -6.69 -25.70 -14.14
C THR A 119 -7.56 -24.82 -13.24
N ASP A 120 -7.95 -25.35 -12.09
CA ASP A 120 -8.58 -24.64 -10.97
C ASP A 120 -7.60 -24.36 -9.81
N ASP A 121 -6.34 -24.79 -9.94
CA ASP A 121 -5.27 -24.49 -8.98
C ASP A 121 -5.00 -22.98 -8.94
N THR A 122 -5.60 -22.33 -7.93
CA THR A 122 -5.51 -20.88 -7.76
C THR A 122 -4.09 -20.38 -7.60
N ASP A 123 -3.17 -21.17 -7.03
CA ASP A 123 -1.79 -20.74 -6.84
C ASP A 123 -1.04 -20.79 -8.18
N ALA A 124 -1.31 -21.80 -9.02
CA ALA A 124 -0.81 -21.83 -10.39
C ALA A 124 -1.35 -20.65 -11.22
N LEU A 125 -2.62 -20.32 -11.09
CA LEU A 125 -3.25 -19.20 -11.80
C LEU A 125 -2.68 -17.85 -11.36
N LYS A 126 -2.47 -17.64 -10.05
CA LYS A 126 -1.81 -16.42 -9.52
C LYS A 126 -0.37 -16.28 -10.05
N ARG A 127 0.39 -17.37 -10.13
CA ARG A 127 1.73 -17.37 -10.75
C ARG A 127 1.67 -17.03 -12.24
N ALA A 128 0.72 -17.61 -12.98
CA ALA A 128 0.52 -17.36 -14.40
C ALA A 128 0.22 -15.89 -14.70
N CYS A 129 -0.49 -15.18 -13.81
CA CYS A 129 -0.69 -13.73 -13.93
C CYS A 129 0.64 -12.96 -13.94
N GLY A 130 1.61 -13.37 -13.11
CA GLY A 130 2.95 -12.79 -13.11
C GLY A 130 3.72 -13.05 -14.40
N GLU A 131 3.60 -14.25 -14.97
CA GLU A 131 4.21 -14.59 -16.26
C GLU A 131 3.60 -13.80 -17.42
N LEU A 132 2.28 -13.65 -17.45
CA LEU A 132 1.57 -12.83 -18.43
C LEU A 132 1.96 -11.35 -18.34
N LYS A 133 2.18 -10.85 -17.13
CA LYS A 133 2.70 -9.50 -16.89
C LYS A 133 4.08 -9.28 -17.49
N HIS A 134 4.98 -10.27 -17.40
CA HIS A 134 6.28 -10.20 -18.07
C HIS A 134 6.18 -10.19 -19.60
N ARG A 135 5.06 -10.68 -20.16
CA ARG A 135 4.75 -10.65 -21.59
C ARG A 135 4.00 -9.39 -22.03
N GLY A 136 3.75 -8.45 -21.13
CA GLY A 136 3.12 -7.16 -21.42
C GLY A 136 1.63 -7.07 -21.14
N TYR A 137 1.01 -8.10 -20.54
CA TYR A 137 -0.42 -8.08 -20.19
C TYR A 137 -0.64 -7.71 -18.73
N ASN A 138 -1.49 -6.72 -18.44
CA ASN A 138 -1.79 -6.35 -17.07
C ASN A 138 -3.06 -7.04 -16.54
N ILE A 139 -2.92 -8.29 -16.09
CA ILE A 139 -4.06 -9.07 -15.61
C ILE A 139 -4.59 -8.52 -14.28
N GLY A 140 -5.77 -7.90 -14.32
CA GLY A 140 -6.46 -7.39 -13.13
C GLY A 140 -7.48 -8.35 -12.53
N VAL A 141 -7.92 -9.36 -13.28
CA VAL A 141 -8.81 -10.41 -12.79
C VAL A 141 -8.58 -11.72 -13.53
N PHE A 142 -8.75 -12.84 -12.83
CA PHE A 142 -9.02 -14.12 -13.48
C PHE A 142 -10.29 -14.75 -12.93
N VAL A 143 -11.03 -15.43 -13.80
CA VAL A 143 -12.32 -16.06 -13.45
C VAL A 143 -12.18 -17.57 -13.59
N VAL A 144 -12.51 -18.30 -12.53
CA VAL A 144 -12.51 -19.78 -12.53
C VAL A 144 -13.95 -20.27 -12.67
N GLN A 145 -14.18 -21.13 -13.67
CA GLN A 145 -15.45 -21.81 -13.91
C GLN A 145 -15.19 -23.32 -14.08
N GLY A 146 -15.48 -24.11 -13.05
CA GLY A 146 -15.08 -25.51 -13.02
C GLY A 146 -13.56 -25.63 -13.05
N ARG A 147 -13.01 -26.31 -14.07
CA ARG A 147 -11.56 -26.45 -14.30
C ARG A 147 -10.96 -25.40 -15.24
N LEU A 148 -11.78 -24.54 -15.82
CA LEU A 148 -11.32 -23.53 -16.77
C LEU A 148 -11.12 -22.20 -16.06
N ALA A 149 -10.00 -21.53 -16.37
CA ALA A 149 -9.70 -20.19 -15.90
C ALA A 149 -9.54 -19.23 -17.08
N TYR A 150 -10.07 -18.03 -16.94
CA TYR A 150 -10.02 -16.96 -17.95
C TYR A 150 -9.31 -15.75 -17.37
N PHE A 151 -8.20 -15.32 -17.97
CA PHE A 151 -7.43 -14.16 -17.53
C PHE A 151 -7.88 -12.93 -18.32
N LYS A 152 -8.16 -11.82 -17.63
CA LYS A 152 -8.68 -10.61 -18.24
C LYS A 152 -7.84 -9.40 -17.84
N GLU A 153 -7.52 -8.58 -18.83
CA GLU A 153 -6.78 -7.34 -18.65
C GLU A 153 -7.76 -6.19 -18.41
N ALA A 154 -7.79 -5.68 -17.18
CA ALA A 154 -8.70 -4.61 -16.75
C ALA A 154 -8.22 -4.00 -15.45
N SER A 155 -8.61 -2.75 -15.18
CA SER A 155 -8.41 -2.14 -13.85
C SER A 155 -9.38 -2.74 -12.82
N ARG A 156 -9.07 -2.63 -11.52
CA ARG A 156 -9.98 -3.10 -10.47
C ARG A 156 -11.34 -2.41 -10.55
N GLU A 157 -11.34 -1.11 -10.79
CA GLU A 157 -12.54 -0.29 -10.92
C GLU A 157 -13.41 -0.77 -12.09
N GLU A 158 -12.78 -1.07 -13.22
CA GLU A 158 -13.45 -1.62 -14.41
C GLU A 158 -14.02 -3.02 -14.15
N VAL A 159 -13.28 -3.88 -13.45
CA VAL A 159 -13.75 -5.21 -13.06
C VAL A 159 -14.99 -5.11 -12.17
N ILE A 160 -14.96 -4.25 -11.15
CA ILE A 160 -16.10 -4.03 -10.25
C ILE A 160 -17.31 -3.48 -11.03
N ALA A 161 -17.10 -2.52 -11.93
CA ALA A 161 -18.17 -1.93 -12.74
C ALA A 161 -18.85 -2.94 -13.68
N ASN A 162 -18.12 -3.96 -14.15
CA ASN A 162 -18.62 -4.99 -15.05
C ASN A 162 -18.91 -6.33 -14.35
N THR A 163 -18.93 -6.36 -13.01
CA THR A 163 -19.22 -7.58 -12.26
C THR A 163 -20.72 -7.93 -12.33
N VAL A 164 -21.03 -9.17 -12.69
CA VAL A 164 -22.37 -9.74 -12.71
C VAL A 164 -22.43 -11.01 -11.85
N VAL A 165 -23.58 -11.29 -11.25
CA VAL A 165 -23.81 -12.52 -10.50
C VAL A 165 -23.93 -13.70 -11.46
N ARG A 166 -23.04 -14.69 -11.33
CA ARG A 166 -23.02 -15.91 -12.14
C ARG A 166 -22.61 -17.10 -11.28
N ARG A 167 -23.58 -17.97 -10.97
CA ARG A 167 -23.35 -19.16 -10.14
C ARG A 167 -22.34 -20.11 -10.78
N GLY A 168 -21.46 -20.68 -9.96
CA GLY A 168 -20.41 -21.60 -10.42
C GLY A 168 -19.18 -20.91 -11.04
N CYS A 169 -19.13 -19.58 -11.01
CA CYS A 169 -17.96 -18.79 -11.37
C CYS A 169 -17.39 -18.11 -10.12
N THR A 170 -16.07 -18.02 -10.02
CA THR A 170 -15.39 -17.28 -8.95
C THR A 170 -14.38 -16.34 -9.58
N MET A 171 -14.50 -15.05 -9.30
CA MET A 171 -13.52 -14.05 -9.71
C MET A 171 -12.44 -13.90 -8.64
N TYR A 172 -11.20 -13.77 -9.10
CA TYR A 172 -10.06 -13.38 -8.29
C TYR A 172 -9.63 -12.01 -8.80
N VAL A 173 -9.95 -10.96 -8.04
CA VAL A 173 -9.75 -9.57 -8.44
C VAL A 173 -8.51 -9.02 -7.75
N LEU A 174 -7.58 -8.48 -8.52
CA LEU A 174 -6.37 -7.89 -7.98
C LEU A 174 -6.73 -6.72 -7.05
N THR A 175 -6.21 -6.73 -5.80
CA THR A 175 -6.60 -5.72 -4.80
C THR A 175 -5.97 -4.38 -5.09
N GLN A 176 -4.67 -4.32 -5.36
CA GLN A 176 -3.96 -3.19 -5.97
C GLN A 176 -2.59 -3.65 -6.50
N GLU A 177 -2.16 -3.13 -7.65
CA GLU A 177 -0.72 -3.14 -7.97
C GLU A 177 0.00 -2.19 -7.01
N ARG A 178 0.94 -2.71 -6.21
CA ARG A 178 1.75 -1.86 -5.33
C ARG A 178 2.52 -0.83 -6.17
N ARG A 179 2.02 0.41 -6.18
CA ARG A 179 2.68 1.58 -6.79
C ARG A 179 3.89 2.07 -6.01
N HIS A 180 4.10 1.61 -4.78
CA HIS A 180 5.15 2.17 -3.93
C HIS A 180 6.35 1.23 -3.88
N ARG A 181 7.14 1.24 -4.96
CA ARG A 181 8.43 0.52 -5.06
C ARG A 181 9.54 1.18 -4.24
N MET A 182 9.27 2.34 -3.65
CA MET A 182 10.22 3.12 -2.86
C MET A 182 9.57 3.56 -1.56
N ARG A 183 10.16 3.15 -0.44
CA ARG A 183 9.66 3.45 0.90
C ARG A 183 10.81 3.95 1.76
N LEU A 184 10.70 5.19 2.24
CA LEU A 184 11.59 5.74 3.25
C LEU A 184 10.97 5.50 4.63
N CYS A 185 11.81 5.26 5.64
CA CYS A 185 11.39 5.01 7.01
C CYS A 185 12.04 6.04 7.92
N VAL A 186 11.22 6.79 8.65
CA VAL A 186 11.65 7.67 9.74
C VAL A 186 11.27 7.01 11.04
N LYS A 187 12.29 6.53 11.77
CA LYS A 187 12.10 5.68 12.94
C LYS A 187 11.55 6.45 14.13
N GLY A 188 10.52 5.91 14.78
CA GLY A 188 9.92 6.49 15.98
C GLY A 188 8.94 7.65 15.73
N ASP A 189 8.70 8.01 14.46
CA ASP A 189 7.76 9.07 14.07
C ASP A 189 6.35 8.52 13.74
N GLY A 190 6.01 7.30 14.15
CA GLY A 190 4.67 6.74 14.04
C GLY A 190 3.71 7.21 15.15
N MET A 191 2.64 6.45 15.32
CA MET A 191 1.68 6.63 16.41
C MET A 191 2.25 6.08 17.72
N PRO A 192 1.92 6.68 18.88
CA PRO A 192 2.14 6.03 20.16
C PRO A 192 1.44 4.68 20.20
N THR A 193 2.08 3.67 20.79
CA THR A 193 1.43 2.36 20.96
C THR A 193 0.37 2.43 22.05
N PHE A 194 -0.68 1.62 21.93
CA PHE A 194 -1.73 1.56 22.96
C PHE A 194 -1.23 0.95 24.27
N ALA A 195 -0.35 -0.05 24.19
CA ALA A 195 0.18 -0.76 25.37
C ALA A 195 1.18 0.09 26.17
N ASP A 196 2.05 0.82 25.48
CA ASP A 196 3.00 1.75 26.09
C ASP A 196 3.09 3.04 25.28
N PRO A 197 2.36 4.10 25.69
CA PRO A 197 2.35 5.39 25.01
C PRO A 197 3.69 6.13 24.97
N SER A 198 4.73 5.65 25.66
CA SER A 198 6.09 6.19 25.54
C SER A 198 6.83 5.67 24.30
N THR A 199 6.37 4.55 23.74
CA THR A 199 6.88 3.99 22.49
C THR A 199 6.01 4.39 21.33
N ARG A 200 6.62 4.49 20.14
CA ARG A 200 5.97 4.86 18.89
C ARG A 200 6.37 3.88 17.79
N GLY A 201 5.47 3.66 16.83
CA GLY A 201 5.82 3.03 15.56
C GLY A 201 6.68 3.96 14.70
N ASP A 202 6.76 3.65 13.40
CA ASP A 202 7.55 4.40 12.44
C ASP A 202 6.66 5.20 11.47
N LEU A 203 7.25 6.24 10.86
CA LEU A 203 6.66 6.91 9.71
C LEU A 203 7.26 6.34 8.43
N PHE A 204 6.40 5.83 7.54
CA PHE A 204 6.76 5.37 6.22
C PHE A 204 6.32 6.37 5.15
N CYS A 205 7.28 6.90 4.39
CA CYS A 205 7.00 7.73 3.23
C CYS A 205 7.06 6.88 1.97
N LEU A 206 5.91 6.74 1.30
CA LEU A 206 5.71 6.03 0.06
C LEU A 206 6.00 6.97 -1.11
N LEU A 207 7.11 6.74 -1.81
CA LEU A 207 7.55 7.61 -2.89
C LEU A 207 6.98 7.16 -4.25
N THR A 208 6.38 8.12 -4.95
CA THR A 208 5.93 7.97 -6.35
C THR A 208 6.83 8.81 -7.25
N VAL A 209 7.47 8.19 -8.25
CA VAL A 209 8.28 8.93 -9.22
C VAL A 209 7.39 9.61 -10.24
N LYS A 210 7.49 10.93 -10.33
CA LYS A 210 6.97 11.70 -11.45
C LYS A 210 8.05 11.79 -12.53
N LEU A 211 7.80 11.10 -13.63
CA LEU A 211 8.64 11.20 -14.82
C LEU A 211 8.31 12.51 -15.58
N PRO A 212 9.32 13.20 -16.14
CA PRO A 212 9.07 14.39 -16.95
C PRO A 212 8.29 14.02 -18.22
N HIS A 213 7.40 14.91 -18.66
CA HIS A 213 6.70 14.76 -19.94
C HIS A 213 7.56 15.34 -21.06
N GLY A 214 7.99 14.51 -22.01
CA GLY A 214 8.78 14.97 -23.17
C GLY A 214 9.66 13.87 -23.77
N PRO A 215 10.30 14.14 -24.93
CA PRO A 215 11.20 13.22 -25.60
C PRO A 215 12.36 12.78 -24.69
N VAL A 216 12.77 11.51 -24.79
CA VAL A 216 13.82 10.91 -23.93
C VAL A 216 15.16 11.65 -24.03
N GLU A 217 15.42 12.37 -25.12
CA GLU A 217 16.62 13.17 -25.33
C GLU A 217 16.77 14.28 -24.27
N GLN A 218 15.66 14.83 -23.77
CA GLN A 218 15.66 15.82 -22.68
C GLN A 218 16.07 15.21 -21.32
N TRP A 219 16.06 13.89 -21.21
CA TRP A 219 16.38 13.15 -20.00
C TRP A 219 17.88 12.83 -19.95
N LEU A 220 18.51 12.71 -21.11
CA LEU A 220 19.95 12.48 -21.24
C LEU A 220 20.79 13.69 -20.80
N SER A 221 20.20 14.88 -20.75
CA SER A 221 20.82 16.10 -20.22
C SER A 221 20.74 16.25 -18.70
N LEU A 222 19.99 15.39 -17.99
CA LEU A 222 19.96 15.43 -16.54
C LEU A 222 21.34 15.06 -15.97
N PRO A 223 21.75 15.67 -14.83
CA PRO A 223 23.01 15.33 -14.19
C PRO A 223 23.06 13.84 -13.93
N ARG A 224 24.04 13.14 -14.50
CA ARG A 224 24.30 11.75 -14.11
C ARG A 224 24.63 11.77 -12.62
N ALA A 225 23.98 10.91 -11.83
CA ALA A 225 24.26 10.75 -10.41
C ALA A 225 25.78 10.74 -10.20
N SER A 226 26.27 11.83 -9.61
CA SER A 226 27.69 12.02 -9.33
C SER A 226 28.15 10.86 -8.45
N GLN A 227 29.28 10.23 -8.81
CA GLN A 227 29.93 9.20 -7.99
C GLN A 227 30.47 9.73 -6.64
N ALA A 228 29.93 10.83 -6.11
CA ALA A 228 30.30 11.45 -4.86
C ALA A 228 29.66 10.73 -3.65
N ALA A 229 30.01 9.46 -3.47
CA ALA A 229 29.83 8.76 -2.18
C ALA A 229 31.07 7.91 -1.85
N ARG A 230 32.23 8.24 -2.44
CA ARG A 230 33.51 7.61 -2.11
C ARG A 230 34.42 8.64 -1.45
N GLY A 231 34.26 8.79 -0.14
CA GLY A 231 35.26 9.45 0.70
C GLY A 231 34.72 10.55 1.58
N GLN A 232 34.21 10.19 2.76
CA GLN A 232 34.57 10.86 4.00
C GLN A 232 34.26 9.92 5.18
N ARG A 233 35.20 9.02 5.47
CA ARG A 233 35.38 8.52 6.83
C ARG A 233 35.76 9.75 7.67
N ARG A 234 34.83 10.28 8.46
CA ARG A 234 35.20 11.12 9.59
C ARG A 234 35.51 10.20 10.77
N SER A 235 36.81 10.03 10.99
CA SER A 235 37.35 9.71 12.31
C SER A 235 36.78 10.68 13.33
N LYS A 236 36.29 10.17 14.46
CA LYS A 236 36.34 10.91 15.71
C LYS A 236 37.09 10.06 16.72
N LEU A 237 38.16 10.68 17.22
CA LEU A 237 38.84 10.41 18.48
C LEU A 237 37.85 10.46 19.64
#